data_AF-A0A8J5L5V0-F1
#
_entry.id   AF-A0A8J5L5V0-F1
#
_cell.length_a   1.000
_cell.length_b   1.000
_cell.length_c   1.000
_cell.angle_alpha   90.00
_cell.angle_beta   90.00
_cell.angle_gamma   90.00
#
_symmetry.space_group_name_H-M   'P 1'
#
loop_
_entity.id
_entity.type
_entity.pdbx_description
1 polymer ?
#
loop_
_entity_poly.entity_id
_entity_poly.type
_entity_poly.pdbx_seq_one_letter_code
_entity_poly.pdbx_strand_id
1 'polypeptide(L)'
;MTELAQKALKSQEKCLGEASLQSESRPNGPTLTSEYEHSSIPATIKKIFNLSSDFLTQRDAWAGTFDNVYSELTSPRTACPELLPVVPPARVTALNENRRISEFQSEIVQLAAALNGVIEGMNVKEADAHVNHAIARFFKASKEAIREGDDENEIVDLATDGR
;
A
#
# COMPACT_ATOMS: atom_id res chain seq x y z
N MET A 1 11.19 28.86 21.46
CA MET A 1 10.10 28.03 20.89
C MET A 1 9.41 28.68 19.69
N THR A 2 9.21 29.99 19.69
CA THR A 2 8.53 30.75 18.61
C THR A 2 9.35 30.88 17.31
N GLU A 3 10.67 31.05 17.41
CA GLU A 3 11.51 31.31 16.23
C GLU A 3 11.75 30.06 15.36
N LEU A 4 11.93 28.88 15.98
CA LEU A 4 12.01 27.59 15.29
C LEU A 4 10.69 27.25 14.57
N ALA A 5 9.56 27.50 15.23
CA ALA A 5 8.24 27.31 14.64
C ALA A 5 7.99 28.27 13.46
N GLN A 6 8.40 29.54 13.58
CA GLN A 6 8.32 30.51 12.48
C GLN A 6 9.26 30.16 11.31
N LYS A 7 10.44 29.62 11.59
CA LYS A 7 11.39 29.16 10.56
C LYS A 7 10.86 27.93 9.84
N ALA A 8 10.25 26.98 10.55
CA ALA A 8 9.60 25.81 9.97
C ALA A 8 8.40 26.22 9.10
N LEU A 9 7.56 27.16 9.57
CA LEU A 9 6.40 27.64 8.82
C LEU A 9 6.81 28.37 7.53
N LYS A 10 7.81 29.27 7.59
CA LYS A 10 8.35 29.93 6.38
C LYS A 10 9.03 28.96 5.42
N SER A 11 9.68 27.91 5.94
CA SER A 11 10.26 26.84 5.12
C SER A 11 9.16 26.02 4.42
N GLN A 12 8.06 25.73 5.11
CA GLN A 12 6.88 25.09 4.52
C GLN A 12 6.21 25.99 3.47
N GLU A 13 6.03 27.29 3.73
CA GLU A 13 5.48 28.25 2.76
C GLU A 13 6.37 28.38 1.52
N LYS A 14 7.69 28.28 1.66
CA LYS A 14 8.62 28.24 0.52
C LYS A 14 8.46 26.94 -0.30
N CYS A 15 8.32 25.79 0.37
CA CYS A 15 8.06 24.52 -0.31
C CYS A 15 6.69 24.50 -0.99
N LEU A 16 5.68 25.12 -0.39
CA LEU A 16 4.31 25.19 -0.90
C LEU A 16 4.13 26.29 -1.97
N GLY A 17 4.88 27.39 -1.89
CA GLY A 17 4.87 28.48 -2.86
C GLY A 17 5.58 28.13 -4.17
N GLU A 18 6.58 27.25 -4.14
CA GLU A 18 7.13 26.60 -5.34
C GLU A 18 6.30 25.37 -5.78
N ALA A 19 5.45 24.83 -4.90
CA ALA A 19 4.38 23.90 -5.25
C ALA A 19 3.09 24.65 -5.66
N SER A 20 3.22 25.88 -6.17
CA SER A 20 2.17 26.55 -6.93
C SER A 20 1.84 25.66 -8.11
N LEU A 21 0.80 24.84 -7.96
CA LEU A 21 0.10 24.11 -9.03
C LEU A 21 1.03 23.77 -10.19
N GLN A 22 1.97 22.84 -10.00
CA GLN A 22 2.32 22.00 -11.13
C GLN A 22 1.00 21.32 -11.49
N SER A 23 0.33 21.88 -12.49
CA SER A 23 -0.84 21.31 -13.15
C SER A 23 -0.69 19.81 -13.12
N GLU A 24 -1.72 19.06 -12.72
CA GLU A 24 -1.76 17.60 -12.87
C GLU A 24 -1.08 17.24 -14.20
N SER A 25 0.19 16.85 -14.13
CA SER A 25 1.04 16.91 -15.32
C SER A 25 0.69 15.67 -16.08
N ARG A 26 -0.21 15.82 -17.05
CA ARG A 26 -0.64 14.70 -17.86
C ARG A 26 0.60 13.97 -18.37
N PRO A 27 0.63 12.64 -18.27
CA PRO A 27 1.77 11.86 -18.70
C PRO A 27 2.12 12.15 -20.16
N ASN A 28 3.42 12.36 -20.40
CA ASN A 28 3.94 12.34 -21.76
C ASN A 28 4.04 10.88 -22.19
N GLY A 29 3.10 10.43 -23.00
CA GLY A 29 3.10 9.07 -23.53
C GLY A 29 2.92 9.04 -25.05
N PRO A 30 3.06 7.85 -25.66
CA PRO A 30 2.94 7.68 -27.11
C PRO A 30 1.54 7.99 -27.67
N THR A 31 0.51 8.10 -26.81
CA THR A 31 -0.86 8.46 -27.20
C THR A 31 -1.44 9.52 -26.28
N LEU A 32 -2.51 10.20 -26.72
CA LEU A 32 -3.25 11.16 -25.88
C LEU A 32 -3.98 10.52 -24.70
N THR A 33 -4.13 9.19 -24.72
CA THR A 33 -4.79 8.40 -23.67
C THR A 33 -3.79 7.77 -22.70
N SER A 34 -2.50 7.90 -22.96
CA SER A 34 -1.46 7.33 -22.09
C SER A 34 -1.60 7.86 -20.68
N GLU A 35 -1.47 6.99 -19.67
CA GLU A 35 -1.50 7.36 -18.25
C GLU A 35 -0.22 6.90 -17.52
N TYR A 36 -0.01 7.42 -16.30
CA TYR A 36 1.01 6.91 -15.40
C TYR A 36 0.50 5.63 -14.74
N GLU A 37 1.22 4.53 -14.93
CA GLU A 37 0.97 3.25 -14.27
C GLU A 37 2.30 2.61 -13.84
N HIS A 38 2.26 1.43 -13.21
CA HIS A 38 3.49 0.68 -12.88
C HIS A 38 4.37 0.42 -14.12
N SER A 39 3.74 0.24 -15.29
CA SER A 39 4.44 0.09 -16.57
C SER A 39 5.16 1.35 -17.06
N SER A 40 4.90 2.53 -16.47
CA SER A 40 5.66 3.75 -16.73
C SER A 40 7.12 3.64 -16.32
N ILE A 41 7.45 2.79 -15.33
CA ILE A 41 8.84 2.55 -14.91
C ILE A 41 9.66 1.92 -16.04
N PRO A 42 9.31 0.73 -16.57
CA PRO A 42 10.05 0.14 -17.69
C PRO A 42 9.97 0.99 -18.97
N ALA A 43 8.84 1.66 -19.24
CA ALA A 43 8.72 2.59 -20.38
C ALA A 43 9.71 3.75 -20.27
N THR A 44 9.89 4.30 -19.07
CA THR A 44 10.86 5.36 -18.79
C THR A 44 12.27 4.84 -19.02
N ILE A 45 12.66 3.72 -18.41
CA ILE A 45 14.01 3.13 -18.56
C ILE A 45 14.35 2.92 -20.04
N LYS A 46 13.40 2.38 -20.81
CA LYS A 46 13.57 2.17 -22.25
C LYS A 46 13.88 3.48 -22.98
N LYS A 47 13.15 4.56 -22.66
CA LYS A 47 13.33 5.89 -23.24
C LYS A 47 14.66 6.52 -22.83
N ILE A 48 15.00 6.53 -21.53
CA ILE A 48 16.19 7.26 -21.03
C ILE A 48 17.49 6.64 -21.51
N PHE A 49 17.53 5.31 -21.68
CA PHE A 49 18.71 4.59 -22.17
C PHE A 49 18.65 4.30 -23.68
N ASN A 50 17.61 4.77 -24.37
CA ASN A 50 17.39 4.56 -25.80
C ASN A 50 17.54 3.07 -26.21
N LEU A 51 16.88 2.17 -25.46
CA LEU A 51 17.00 0.73 -25.66
C LEU A 51 16.30 0.30 -26.96
N SER A 52 17.04 -0.42 -27.81
CA SER A 52 16.57 -0.91 -29.12
C SER A 52 15.73 -2.18 -29.08
N SER A 53 15.60 -2.83 -27.92
CA SER A 53 14.74 -3.99 -27.74
C SER A 53 13.26 -3.63 -27.96
N ASP A 54 12.35 -4.60 -27.97
CA ASP A 54 10.91 -4.32 -27.95
C ASP A 54 10.42 -3.94 -26.54
N PHE A 55 9.16 -3.49 -26.43
CA PHE A 55 8.48 -3.36 -25.14
C PHE A 55 8.17 -4.75 -24.56
N LEU A 56 8.13 -4.87 -23.24
CA LEU A 56 7.85 -6.15 -22.58
C LEU A 56 6.37 -6.54 -22.70
N THR A 57 5.49 -5.54 -22.80
CA THR A 57 4.04 -5.70 -22.89
C THR A 57 3.41 -4.61 -23.77
N GLN A 58 2.10 -4.65 -23.96
CA GLN A 58 1.38 -3.52 -24.56
C GLN A 58 1.19 -2.37 -23.56
N ARG A 59 1.20 -2.67 -22.26
CA ARG A 59 0.95 -1.69 -21.20
C ARG A 59 2.12 -0.73 -21.02
N ASP A 60 3.37 -1.21 -21.06
CA ASP A 60 4.57 -0.35 -21.10
C ASP A 60 4.75 0.35 -22.45
N ALA A 61 4.30 -0.25 -23.56
CA ALA A 61 4.26 0.44 -24.84
C ALA A 61 3.29 1.63 -24.87
N TRP A 62 2.23 1.61 -24.05
CA TRP A 62 1.23 2.68 -23.95
C TRP A 62 1.52 3.68 -22.82
N ALA A 63 2.16 3.26 -21.74
CA ALA A 63 2.33 4.08 -20.54
C ALA A 63 3.07 5.40 -20.77
N GLY A 64 2.69 6.43 -20.02
CA GLY A 64 3.45 7.68 -19.95
C GLY A 64 4.82 7.49 -19.28
N THR A 65 5.78 8.35 -19.60
CA THR A 65 7.15 8.28 -19.06
C THR A 65 7.45 9.42 -18.07
N PHE A 66 8.34 9.17 -17.11
CA PHE A 66 8.78 10.13 -16.08
C PHE A 66 10.00 10.96 -16.51
N ASP A 67 10.27 11.07 -17.82
CA ASP A 67 11.46 11.76 -18.30
C ASP A 67 11.48 13.24 -17.97
N ASN A 68 10.29 13.85 -17.91
CA ASN A 68 10.08 15.21 -17.46
C ASN A 68 10.67 15.49 -16.05
N VAL A 69 10.58 14.52 -15.14
CA VAL A 69 11.02 14.68 -13.73
C VAL A 69 12.49 15.08 -13.64
N TYR A 70 13.34 14.57 -14.53
CA TYR A 70 14.76 14.91 -14.56
C TYR A 70 15.14 15.85 -15.72
N SER A 71 14.32 15.98 -16.78
CA SER A 71 14.64 16.86 -17.91
C SER A 71 14.23 18.31 -17.70
N GLU A 72 13.23 18.58 -16.86
CA GLU A 72 12.75 19.95 -16.61
C GLU A 72 13.66 20.74 -15.66
N LEU A 73 14.45 20.05 -14.83
CA LEU A 73 15.31 20.68 -13.84
C LEU A 73 16.75 20.76 -14.33
N THR A 74 17.36 21.94 -14.21
CA THR A 74 18.77 22.17 -14.56
C THR A 74 19.74 21.65 -13.49
N SER A 75 19.26 21.38 -12.28
CA SER A 75 20.03 20.79 -11.19
C SER A 75 19.13 19.96 -10.27
N PRO A 76 19.68 18.98 -9.52
CA PRO A 76 18.91 18.23 -8.53
C PRO A 76 18.23 19.16 -7.51
N ARG A 77 16.99 18.84 -7.14
CA ARG A 77 16.27 19.60 -6.09
C ARG A 77 17.03 19.52 -4.77
N THR A 78 17.34 20.66 -4.20
CA THR A 78 17.99 20.77 -2.87
C THR A 78 17.02 21.16 -1.76
N ALA A 79 15.78 21.51 -2.10
CA ALA A 79 14.73 21.92 -1.16
C ALA A 79 13.96 20.74 -0.55
N CYS A 80 14.66 19.66 -0.18
CA CYS A 80 14.03 18.52 0.50
C CYS A 80 13.78 18.88 1.99
N PRO A 81 12.55 18.80 2.50
CA PRO A 81 12.29 19.04 3.92
C PRO A 81 12.95 17.93 4.76
N GLU A 82 13.89 18.29 5.62
CA GLU A 82 14.52 17.36 6.58
C GLU A 82 13.57 16.99 7.73
N LEU A 83 12.55 17.80 7.96
CA LEU A 83 11.55 17.61 8.99
C LEU A 83 10.17 17.69 8.34
N LEU A 84 9.41 16.60 8.47
CA LEU A 84 7.99 16.60 8.15
C LEU A 84 7.22 17.34 9.24
N PRO A 85 6.13 18.05 8.90
CA PRO A 85 5.23 18.60 9.92
C PRO A 85 4.66 17.47 10.77
N VAL A 86 4.29 17.80 12.01
CA VAL A 86 3.58 16.86 12.88
C VAL A 86 2.28 16.47 12.18
N VAL A 87 2.17 15.19 11.83
CA VAL A 87 0.94 14.65 11.22
C VAL A 87 -0.16 14.72 12.27
N PRO A 88 -1.30 15.39 12.00
CA PRO A 88 -2.41 15.37 12.92
C PRO A 88 -2.89 13.92 13.12
N PRO A 89 -3.53 13.61 14.25
CA PRO A 89 -4.07 12.28 14.47
C PRO A 89 -4.93 11.85 13.28
N ALA A 90 -4.65 10.68 12.72
CA ALA A 90 -5.35 10.16 11.53
C ALA A 90 -6.88 10.01 11.75
N ARG A 91 -7.32 10.04 13.02
CA ARG A 91 -8.73 10.01 13.42
C ARG A 91 -8.97 11.07 14.49
N VAL A 92 -10.08 11.79 14.34
CA VAL A 92 -10.60 12.73 15.35
C VAL A 92 -11.35 11.97 16.46
N THR A 93 -11.89 10.80 16.15
CA THR A 93 -12.71 9.99 17.06
C THR A 93 -11.90 8.90 17.75
N ALA A 94 -12.23 8.61 19.00
CA ALA A 94 -11.72 7.45 19.71
C ALA A 94 -12.06 6.14 18.99
N LEU A 95 -11.22 5.12 19.15
CA LEU A 95 -11.50 3.78 18.68
C LEU A 95 -12.73 3.22 19.41
N ASN A 96 -13.65 2.63 18.66
CA ASN A 96 -14.81 1.94 19.22
C ASN A 96 -14.78 0.47 18.80
N GLU A 97 -14.12 -0.35 19.61
CA GLU A 97 -13.97 -1.79 19.35
C GLU A 97 -15.26 -2.57 19.61
N ASN A 98 -16.22 -1.98 20.34
CA ASN A 98 -17.54 -2.56 20.62
C ASN A 98 -18.53 -2.33 19.47
N ARG A 99 -18.14 -1.56 18.44
CA ARG A 99 -18.96 -1.37 17.24
C ARG A 99 -19.05 -2.70 16.47
N ARG A 100 -20.18 -2.94 15.81
CA ARG A 100 -20.28 -4.01 14.79
C ARG A 100 -19.23 -3.79 13.70
N ILE A 101 -18.67 -4.88 13.21
CA ILE A 101 -17.71 -4.86 12.10
C ILE A 101 -18.31 -4.19 10.85
N SER A 102 -17.46 -3.50 10.08
CA SER A 102 -17.83 -3.01 8.75
C SER A 102 -17.92 -4.16 7.74
N GLU A 103 -18.51 -3.90 6.57
CA GLU A 103 -18.54 -4.85 5.45
C GLU A 103 -17.14 -5.36 5.11
N PHE A 104 -16.19 -4.45 4.87
CA PHE A 104 -14.80 -4.84 4.60
C PHE A 104 -14.17 -5.68 5.72
N GLN A 105 -14.44 -5.36 6.99
CA GLN A 105 -13.95 -6.16 8.12
C GLN A 105 -14.62 -7.55 8.16
N SER A 106 -15.89 -7.65 7.77
CA SER A 106 -16.59 -8.93 7.62
C SER A 106 -15.94 -9.82 6.57
N GLU A 107 -15.49 -9.27 5.43
CA GLU A 107 -14.78 -10.04 4.41
C GLU A 107 -13.47 -10.66 4.96
N ILE A 108 -12.73 -9.91 5.79
CA ILE A 108 -11.51 -10.42 6.45
C ILE A 108 -11.86 -11.54 7.44
N VAL A 109 -12.93 -11.37 8.22
CA VAL A 109 -13.41 -12.40 9.15
C VAL A 109 -13.83 -13.66 8.39
N GLN A 110 -14.55 -13.52 7.28
CA GLN A 110 -14.96 -14.65 6.43
C GLN A 110 -13.75 -15.39 5.84
N LEU A 111 -12.70 -14.68 5.46
CA LEU A 111 -11.45 -15.30 5.04
C LEU A 111 -10.81 -16.12 6.17
N ALA A 112 -10.75 -15.59 7.38
CA ALA A 112 -10.23 -16.33 8.54
C ALA A 112 -11.11 -17.53 8.91
N ALA A 113 -12.42 -17.43 8.67
CA ALA A 113 -13.35 -18.52 8.88
C ALA A 113 -13.13 -19.72 7.95
N ALA A 114 -12.48 -19.54 6.79
CA ALA A 114 -12.04 -20.68 5.98
C ALA A 114 -11.06 -21.59 6.74
N LEU A 115 -10.34 -21.05 7.75
CA LEU A 115 -9.42 -21.82 8.58
C LEU A 115 -10.12 -22.47 9.78
N ASN A 116 -11.13 -21.83 10.40
CA ASN A 116 -11.66 -22.28 11.70
C ASN A 116 -13.18 -22.10 11.89
N GLY A 117 -13.93 -21.89 10.82
CA GLY A 117 -15.38 -21.67 10.84
C GLY A 117 -15.79 -20.24 11.20
N VAL A 118 -17.03 -19.86 10.83
CA VAL A 118 -17.57 -18.50 11.02
C VAL A 118 -18.26 -18.38 12.38
N ILE A 119 -18.04 -17.25 13.07
CA ILE A 119 -18.90 -16.78 14.16
C ILE A 119 -19.64 -15.53 13.67
N GLU A 120 -20.97 -15.54 13.64
CA GLU A 120 -21.75 -14.38 13.20
C GLU A 120 -21.97 -13.36 14.33
N GLY A 121 -22.18 -12.09 13.96
CA GLY A 121 -22.69 -11.06 14.86
C GLY A 121 -21.66 -10.38 15.77
N MET A 122 -20.36 -10.60 15.54
CA MET A 122 -19.26 -10.06 16.34
C MET A 122 -19.04 -8.54 16.22
N ASN A 123 -18.50 -7.95 17.29
CA ASN A 123 -17.91 -6.60 17.27
C ASN A 123 -16.44 -6.62 16.81
N VAL A 124 -15.85 -5.44 16.62
CA VAL A 124 -14.46 -5.31 16.14
C VAL A 124 -13.45 -6.01 17.06
N LYS A 125 -13.64 -5.96 18.38
CA LYS A 125 -12.76 -6.64 19.34
C LYS A 125 -12.81 -8.17 19.20
N GLU A 126 -14.01 -8.71 19.10
CA GLU A 126 -14.26 -10.14 18.92
C GLU A 126 -13.74 -10.64 17.57
N ALA A 127 -13.91 -9.83 16.53
CA ALA A 127 -13.40 -10.11 15.19
C ALA A 127 -11.87 -10.20 15.15
N ASP A 128 -11.17 -9.24 15.78
CA ASP A 128 -9.71 -9.28 15.90
C ASP A 128 -9.25 -10.54 16.65
N ALA A 129 -9.88 -10.85 17.78
CA ALA A 129 -9.56 -12.04 18.56
C ALA A 129 -9.79 -13.33 17.75
N HIS A 130 -10.89 -13.40 16.99
CA HIS A 130 -11.22 -14.54 16.15
C HIS A 130 -10.20 -14.75 15.03
N VAL A 131 -9.84 -13.69 14.29
CA VAL A 131 -8.85 -13.76 13.20
C VAL A 131 -7.48 -14.19 13.73
N ASN A 132 -7.02 -13.57 14.82
CA ASN A 132 -5.74 -13.91 15.45
C ASN A 132 -5.72 -15.36 15.95
N HIS A 133 -6.82 -15.82 16.56
CA HIS A 133 -6.95 -17.21 16.99
C HIS A 133 -6.92 -18.19 15.82
N ALA A 134 -7.66 -17.89 14.74
CA ALA A 134 -7.75 -18.75 13.59
C ALA A 134 -6.38 -18.95 12.91
N ILE A 135 -5.63 -17.87 12.71
CA ILE A 135 -4.29 -17.89 12.12
C ILE A 135 -3.31 -18.63 13.04
N ALA A 136 -3.34 -18.35 14.35
CA ALA A 136 -2.45 -19.00 15.31
C ALA A 136 -2.68 -20.52 15.36
N ARG A 137 -3.94 -20.96 15.34
CA ARG A 137 -4.30 -22.39 15.32
C ARG A 137 -3.83 -23.05 14.02
N PHE A 138 -4.03 -22.41 12.87
CA PHE A 138 -3.53 -22.88 11.58
C PHE A 138 -2.02 -23.10 11.60
N PHE A 139 -1.23 -22.08 11.96
CA PHE A 139 0.22 -22.22 12.00
C PHE A 139 0.71 -23.26 13.01
N LYS A 140 0.03 -23.39 14.15
CA LYS A 140 0.38 -24.42 15.13
C LYS A 140 0.17 -25.81 14.53
N ALA A 141 -1.00 -26.06 13.96
CA ALA A 141 -1.33 -27.36 13.38
C ALA A 141 -0.44 -27.71 12.18
N SER A 142 -0.15 -26.75 11.29
CA SER A 142 0.79 -26.95 10.18
C SER A 142 2.18 -27.35 10.67
N LYS A 143 2.69 -26.73 11.73
CA LYS A 143 3.99 -27.11 12.32
C LYS A 143 3.96 -28.50 12.95
N GLU A 144 2.84 -28.88 13.54
CA GLU A 144 2.64 -30.22 14.13
C GLU A 144 2.59 -31.30 13.04
N ALA A 145 1.82 -31.09 11.97
CA ALA A 145 1.74 -31.96 10.80
C ALA A 145 3.11 -32.21 10.14
N ILE A 146 3.88 -31.14 9.88
CA ILE A 146 5.24 -31.25 9.33
C ILE A 146 6.15 -32.07 10.26
N ARG A 147 6.03 -31.89 11.58
CA ARG A 147 6.82 -32.64 12.57
C ARG A 147 6.42 -34.13 12.62
N GLU A 148 5.18 -34.44 12.27
CA GLU A 148 4.64 -35.80 12.21
C GLU A 148 4.94 -36.52 10.89
N GLY A 149 5.45 -35.78 9.89
CA GLY A 149 5.93 -36.32 8.63
C GLY A 149 4.97 -36.15 7.46
N ASP A 150 3.93 -35.32 7.62
CA ASP A 150 3.02 -34.97 6.54
C ASP A 150 3.72 -34.13 5.45
N ASP A 151 3.16 -34.08 4.24
CA ASP A 151 3.71 -33.29 3.13
C ASP A 151 3.66 -31.79 3.46
N GLU A 152 4.79 -31.09 3.34
CA GLU A 152 4.91 -29.65 3.59
C GLU A 152 4.00 -28.80 2.68
N ASN A 153 3.53 -29.34 1.55
CA ASN A 153 2.61 -28.67 0.63
C ASN A 153 1.13 -28.98 0.91
N GLU A 154 0.84 -29.89 1.84
CA GLU A 154 -0.53 -30.24 2.21
C GLU A 154 -1.12 -29.19 3.16
N ILE A 155 -2.33 -28.73 2.86
CA ILE A 155 -3.02 -27.74 3.70
C ILE A 155 -3.76 -28.49 4.81
N VAL A 156 -3.45 -28.15 6.06
CA VAL A 156 -4.14 -28.72 7.22
C VAL A 156 -5.60 -28.24 7.26
N ASP A 157 -6.54 -29.20 7.21
CA ASP A 157 -7.96 -28.94 7.42
C ASP A 157 -8.28 -28.89 8.92
N LEU A 158 -8.61 -27.69 9.40
CA LEU A 158 -8.97 -27.43 10.79
C LEU A 158 -10.49 -27.30 11.01
N ALA A 159 -11.29 -27.35 9.95
CA ALA A 159 -12.74 -27.22 10.01
C ALA A 159 -13.42 -28.53 10.46
N THR A 160 -12.75 -29.69 10.30
CA THR A 160 -13.32 -31.01 10.60
C THR A 160 -12.88 -31.62 11.93
N ASP A 161 -11.88 -31.05 12.60
CA ASP A 161 -11.22 -31.63 13.79
C ASP A 161 -12.01 -31.40 15.11
N GLY A 162 -13.33 -31.53 15.04
CA GLY A 162 -14.26 -31.27 16.16
C GLY A 162 -15.37 -32.31 16.25
N ARG A 163 -15.13 -33.55 15.83
CA ARG A 163 -16.07 -34.67 15.99
C ARG A 163 -15.43 -35.85 16.69
#